data_AF-A0A8T2UE34-F1
#
_entry.id   AF-A0A8T2UE34-F1
#
_cell.length_a   1.000
_cell.length_b   1.000
_cell.length_c   1.000
_cell.angle_alpha   90.00
_cell.angle_beta   90.00
_cell.angle_gamma   90.00
#
_symmetry.space_group_name_H-M   'P 1'
#
loop_
_entity.id
_entity.type
_entity.pdbx_description
1 polymer ?
#
loop_
_entity_poly.entity_id
_entity_poly.type
_entity_poly.pdbx_seq_one_letter_code
_entity_poly.pdbx_strand_id
1 'polypeptide(L)'
;MHQEDNLNTRFQPLNDLPTEAIFSVDDDVLVPCDTLKLAFTVWLSARDNMVGFVPRMHWSHGEESALQKYTYGGWWSVWWTGTYSMVLSKCALFHMKYLDIYTNHMPAQIRDYVTSKRNCEDIAMSFLVANITRAPPIWVKGKIFEIGSSGISSLSGHSKHRSACLNAFADIYGHMPLIPSNLKAVDARTAWIW
;
A
#
# COMPACT_ATOMS: atom_id res chain seq x y z
N MET A 1 0.65 -23.62 2.76
CA MET A 1 1.18 -23.03 1.51
C MET A 1 0.08 -23.16 0.46
N HIS A 2 -0.39 -22.04 -0.08
CA HIS A 2 -1.46 -22.07 -1.07
C HIS A 2 -0.89 -22.47 -2.43
N GLN A 3 -1.65 -23.29 -3.15
CA GLN A 3 -1.20 -23.99 -4.36
C GLN A 3 -1.34 -23.15 -5.64
N GLU A 4 -1.98 -21.98 -5.54
CA GLU A 4 -2.21 -21.05 -6.65
C GLU A 4 -1.30 -19.83 -6.57
N ASP A 5 -0.62 -19.54 -7.68
CA ASP A 5 0.16 -18.32 -7.89
C ASP A 5 -0.78 -17.12 -8.09
N ASN A 6 -1.39 -16.67 -6.98
CA ASN A 6 -2.33 -15.56 -6.91
C ASN A 6 -1.88 -14.54 -5.86
N LEU A 7 -1.70 -13.28 -6.26
CA LEU A 7 -1.22 -12.21 -5.38
C LEU A 7 -2.18 -11.93 -4.20
N ASN A 8 -3.48 -12.19 -4.36
CA ASN A 8 -4.46 -12.02 -3.29
C ASN A 8 -4.24 -12.98 -2.10
N THR A 9 -3.55 -14.08 -2.32
CA THR A 9 -3.34 -15.15 -1.34
C THR A 9 -2.70 -14.66 -0.06
N ARG A 10 -1.76 -13.70 -0.15
CA ARG A 10 -1.06 -13.15 1.02
C ARG A 10 -2.00 -12.43 2.01
N PHE A 11 -3.21 -12.09 1.58
CA PHE A 11 -4.20 -11.39 2.40
C PHE A 11 -5.33 -12.26 2.91
N GLN A 12 -5.27 -13.59 2.69
CA GLN A 12 -6.27 -14.48 3.26
C GLN A 12 -6.30 -14.40 4.79
N PRO A 13 -7.48 -14.56 5.42
CA PRO A 13 -7.59 -14.57 6.87
C PRO A 13 -6.69 -15.65 7.47
N LEU A 14 -5.99 -15.28 8.53
CA LEU A 14 -5.19 -16.21 9.32
C LEU A 14 -5.96 -16.53 10.60
N ASN A 15 -6.14 -17.81 10.87
CA ASN A 15 -6.80 -18.28 12.09
C ASN A 15 -5.83 -18.18 13.28
N ASP A 16 -6.39 -18.02 14.49
CA ASP A 16 -5.66 -18.10 15.76
C ASP A 16 -4.46 -17.13 15.89
N LEU A 17 -4.54 -15.97 15.23
CA LEU A 17 -3.54 -14.92 15.38
C LEU A 17 -3.55 -14.35 16.81
N PRO A 18 -2.42 -14.36 17.53
CA PRO A 18 -2.33 -13.76 18.86
C PRO A 18 -2.13 -12.23 18.83
N THR A 19 -2.04 -11.63 17.63
CA THR A 19 -1.66 -10.23 17.45
C THR A 19 -2.61 -9.49 16.51
N GLU A 20 -2.91 -8.24 16.84
CA GLU A 20 -3.69 -7.34 15.98
C GLU A 20 -2.89 -6.79 14.79
N ALA A 21 -1.58 -6.65 14.92
CA ALA A 21 -0.72 -6.11 13.88
C ALA A 21 -0.26 -7.21 12.91
N ILE A 22 -0.44 -6.97 11.62
CA ILE A 22 0.16 -7.76 10.55
C ILE A 22 1.32 -6.97 9.97
N PHE A 23 2.52 -7.54 10.00
CA PHE A 23 3.64 -7.03 9.22
C PHE A 23 3.72 -7.79 7.89
N SER A 24 3.33 -7.13 6.82
CA SER A 24 3.42 -7.65 5.46
C SER A 24 4.75 -7.20 4.83
N VAL A 25 5.52 -8.18 4.37
CA VAL A 25 6.82 -7.97 3.73
C VAL A 25 6.97 -8.90 2.52
N ASP A 26 7.54 -8.41 1.44
CA ASP A 26 7.91 -9.25 0.30
C ASP A 26 9.16 -10.10 0.65
N ASP A 27 9.28 -11.26 0.02
CA ASP A 27 10.36 -12.23 0.25
C ASP A 27 11.74 -11.75 -0.21
N ASP A 28 11.79 -10.66 -0.98
CA ASP A 28 13.00 -9.99 -1.44
C ASP A 28 13.35 -8.72 -0.65
N VAL A 29 12.71 -8.46 0.49
CA VAL A 29 12.94 -7.28 1.33
C VAL A 29 13.51 -7.64 2.70
N LEU A 30 14.69 -7.09 3.02
CA LEU A 30 15.27 -7.13 4.36
C LEU A 30 15.02 -5.83 5.12
N VAL A 31 14.53 -5.94 6.36
CA VAL A 31 14.19 -4.82 7.23
C VAL A 31 14.99 -4.91 8.53
N PRO A 32 15.87 -3.93 8.83
CA PRO A 32 16.57 -3.88 10.11
C PRO A 32 15.60 -3.81 11.29
N CYS A 33 15.95 -4.47 12.40
CA CYS A 33 15.09 -4.54 13.58
C CYS A 33 14.70 -3.15 14.11
N ASP A 34 15.62 -2.19 14.16
CA ASP A 34 15.31 -0.85 14.68
C ASP A 34 14.40 -0.05 13.74
N THR A 35 14.52 -0.27 12.43
CA THR A 35 13.59 0.26 11.43
C THR A 35 12.18 -0.29 11.65
N LEU A 36 12.05 -1.61 11.86
CA LEU A 36 10.77 -2.26 12.11
C LEU A 36 10.15 -1.82 13.44
N LYS A 37 10.95 -1.72 14.51
CA LYS A 37 10.51 -1.21 15.82
C LYS A 37 9.93 0.20 15.71
N LEU A 38 10.58 1.10 14.97
CA LEU A 38 10.04 2.44 14.73
C LEU A 38 8.67 2.39 14.08
N ALA A 39 8.53 1.63 12.98
CA ALA A 39 7.24 1.52 12.29
C ALA A 39 6.16 0.88 13.16
N PHE A 40 6.51 -0.10 13.99
CA PHE A 40 5.58 -0.69 14.95
C PHE A 40 5.14 0.32 16.01
N THR A 41 6.05 1.12 16.58
CA THR A 41 5.69 2.20 17.51
C THR A 41 4.76 3.23 16.85
N VAL A 42 5.02 3.60 15.60
CA VAL A 42 4.13 4.49 14.84
C VAL A 42 2.77 3.83 14.64
N TRP A 43 2.71 2.56 14.23
CA TRP A 43 1.45 1.83 14.09
C TRP A 43 0.67 1.72 15.41
N LEU A 44 1.33 1.54 16.55
CA LEU A 44 0.65 1.53 17.86
C LEU A 44 -0.11 2.83 18.16
N SER A 45 0.36 3.98 17.65
CA SER A 45 -0.32 5.27 17.78
C SER A 45 -1.44 5.51 16.76
N ALA A 46 -1.54 4.68 15.72
CA ALA A 46 -2.47 4.82 14.60
C ALA A 46 -2.88 3.44 14.06
N ARG A 47 -3.44 2.58 14.93
CA ARG A 47 -3.64 1.15 14.66
C ARG A 47 -4.55 0.85 13.47
N ASP A 48 -5.45 1.77 13.15
CA ASP A 48 -6.33 1.65 12.00
C ASP A 48 -5.65 2.01 10.68
N ASN A 49 -4.57 2.79 10.70
CA ASN A 49 -3.86 3.22 9.50
C ASN A 49 -2.91 2.12 8.99
N MET A 50 -2.64 2.18 7.69
CA MET A 50 -1.53 1.45 7.10
C MET A 50 -0.24 2.25 7.28
N VAL A 51 0.78 1.63 7.86
CA VAL A 51 2.07 2.28 8.20
C VAL A 51 3.19 1.54 7.50
N GLY A 52 4.10 2.22 6.80
CA GLY A 52 5.18 1.50 6.12
C GLY A 52 6.17 2.37 5.37
N PHE A 53 7.00 1.72 4.54
CA PHE A 53 8.27 2.31 4.08
C PHE A 53 8.29 2.71 2.60
N VAL A 54 7.31 2.23 1.82
CA VAL A 54 7.29 2.39 0.35
C VAL A 54 6.14 3.32 -0.05
N PRO A 55 6.31 4.65 0.03
CA PRO A 55 5.25 5.59 -0.31
C PRO A 55 5.06 5.68 -1.82
N ARG A 56 3.81 5.83 -2.25
CA ARG A 56 3.39 6.08 -3.63
C ARG A 56 2.23 7.06 -3.65
N MET A 57 1.94 7.62 -4.81
CA MET A 57 0.83 8.57 -4.94
C MET A 57 -0.05 8.25 -6.14
N HIS A 58 -1.26 8.80 -6.13
CA HIS A 58 -2.06 8.98 -7.34
C HIS A 58 -2.05 10.46 -7.71
N TRP A 59 -2.07 10.74 -9.01
CA TRP A 59 -2.35 12.04 -9.58
C TRP A 59 -3.80 12.09 -10.00
N SER A 60 -4.50 13.18 -9.70
CA SER A 60 -5.79 13.53 -10.28
C SER A 60 -5.58 14.48 -11.45
N HIS A 61 -6.10 14.14 -12.63
CA HIS A 61 -6.15 15.06 -13.77
C HIS A 61 -7.52 15.73 -13.79
N GLY A 62 -7.59 17.05 -13.60
CA GLY A 62 -8.83 17.79 -13.34
C GLY A 62 -9.64 18.24 -14.58
N GLU A 63 -10.96 18.24 -14.37
CA GLU A 63 -12.11 18.92 -15.04
C GLU A 63 -12.40 18.80 -16.55
N GLU A 64 -11.45 18.49 -17.43
CA GLU A 64 -11.75 18.53 -18.89
C GLU A 64 -12.54 17.32 -19.44
N SER A 65 -12.77 16.28 -18.63
CA SER A 65 -13.58 15.13 -19.05
C SER A 65 -14.58 14.73 -17.97
N ALA A 66 -15.80 14.38 -18.36
CA ALA A 66 -16.88 13.91 -17.48
C ALA A 66 -16.53 12.69 -16.59
N LEU A 67 -15.34 12.10 -16.76
CA LEU A 67 -14.80 11.01 -15.94
C LEU A 67 -13.44 11.43 -15.39
N GLN A 68 -13.35 11.59 -14.07
CA GLN A 68 -12.11 11.88 -13.37
C GLN A 68 -11.13 10.72 -13.57
N LYS A 69 -9.97 10.98 -14.20
CA LYS A 69 -8.92 9.97 -14.41
C LYS A 69 -7.77 10.14 -13.43
N TYR A 70 -7.17 9.00 -13.06
CA TYR A 70 -6.05 8.93 -12.13
C TYR A 70 -4.81 8.30 -12.76
N THR A 71 -3.63 8.77 -12.37
CA THR A 71 -2.34 8.21 -12.81
C THR A 71 -1.49 7.82 -11.62
N TYR A 72 -0.84 6.66 -11.70
CA TYR A 72 0.05 6.17 -10.65
C TYR A 72 1.37 6.95 -10.64
N GLY A 73 1.73 7.47 -9.46
CA GLY A 73 2.97 8.18 -9.18
C GLY A 73 3.96 7.32 -8.39
N GLY A 74 5.14 7.12 -8.96
CA GLY A 74 6.25 6.38 -8.34
C GLY A 74 7.03 7.19 -7.31
N TRP A 75 8.21 6.68 -6.94
CA TRP A 75 9.13 7.34 -6.01
C TRP A 75 9.48 8.77 -6.43
N TRP A 76 9.79 8.98 -7.72
CA TRP A 76 10.13 10.31 -8.22
C TRP A 76 8.99 11.33 -7.99
N SER A 77 7.72 10.93 -8.16
CA SER A 77 6.58 11.81 -7.89
C SER A 77 6.49 12.19 -6.41
N VAL A 78 6.69 11.22 -5.51
CA VAL A 78 6.72 11.47 -4.06
C VAL A 78 7.90 12.35 -3.68
N TRP A 79 9.07 12.15 -4.29
CA TRP A 79 10.27 12.95 -4.01
C TRP A 79 10.09 14.41 -4.45
N TRP A 80 9.54 14.66 -5.64
CA TRP A 80 9.32 16.01 -6.14
C TRP A 80 8.24 16.79 -5.38
N THR A 81 7.16 16.10 -4.98
CA THR A 81 6.00 16.77 -4.37
C THR A 81 6.02 16.77 -2.86
N GLY A 82 6.76 15.85 -2.24
CA GLY A 82 6.64 15.55 -0.83
C GLY A 82 5.29 14.91 -0.43
N THR A 83 4.45 14.53 -1.41
CA THR A 83 3.08 14.04 -1.19
C THR A 83 2.98 12.56 -1.56
N TYR A 84 2.24 11.80 -0.76
CA TYR A 84 1.89 10.41 -1.02
C TYR A 84 0.44 10.14 -0.63
N SER A 85 -0.16 9.10 -1.18
CA SER A 85 -1.53 8.70 -0.84
C SER A 85 -1.68 7.18 -0.67
N MET A 86 -0.58 6.45 -0.85
CA MET A 86 -0.47 5.02 -0.64
C MET A 86 0.84 4.70 0.06
N VAL A 87 0.83 3.61 0.81
CA VAL A 87 2.02 2.89 1.24
C VAL A 87 1.84 1.44 0.80
N LEU A 88 2.81 0.88 0.09
CA LEU A 88 2.66 -0.46 -0.48
C LEU A 88 2.80 -1.54 0.61
N SER A 89 1.97 -2.58 0.54
CA SER A 89 2.04 -3.77 1.41
C SER A 89 3.30 -4.62 1.22
N LYS A 90 4.17 -4.23 0.28
CA LYS A 90 5.54 -4.76 0.13
C LYS A 90 6.37 -4.67 1.40
N CYS A 91 6.13 -3.65 2.22
CA CYS A 91 6.78 -3.49 3.51
C CYS A 91 5.96 -2.53 4.38
N ALA A 92 4.92 -3.07 5.04
CA ALA A 92 3.96 -2.29 5.80
C ALA A 92 3.29 -3.09 6.94
N LEU A 93 2.86 -2.34 7.95
CA LEU A 93 2.02 -2.76 9.06
C LEU A 93 0.58 -2.32 8.84
N PHE A 94 -0.36 -3.19 9.16
CA PHE A 94 -1.79 -2.88 9.18
C PHE A 94 -2.53 -3.81 10.14
N HIS A 95 -3.77 -3.45 10.49
CA HIS A 95 -4.58 -4.25 11.41
C HIS A 95 -5.07 -5.57 10.77
N MET A 96 -5.04 -6.67 11.51
CA MET A 96 -5.43 -8.03 11.05
C MET A 96 -6.84 -8.09 10.44
N LYS A 97 -7.75 -7.23 10.92
CA LYS A 97 -9.12 -7.11 10.39
C LYS A 97 -9.14 -6.89 8.87
N TYR A 98 -8.13 -6.22 8.32
CA TYR A 98 -8.08 -5.95 6.89
C TYR A 98 -7.82 -7.21 6.05
N LEU A 99 -7.31 -8.31 6.62
CA LEU A 99 -7.23 -9.59 5.93
C LEU A 99 -8.64 -10.13 5.62
N ASP A 100 -9.50 -10.18 6.64
CA ASP A 100 -10.89 -10.61 6.50
C ASP A 100 -11.69 -9.66 5.60
N ILE A 101 -11.56 -8.36 5.79
CA ILE A 101 -12.29 -7.41 4.96
C ILE A 101 -11.80 -7.49 3.51
N TYR A 102 -10.50 -7.64 3.25
CA TYR A 102 -9.96 -7.82 1.90
C TYR A 102 -10.53 -9.07 1.22
N THR A 103 -10.51 -10.21 1.91
CA THR A 103 -10.91 -11.50 1.32
C THR A 103 -12.42 -11.68 1.22
N ASN A 104 -13.18 -11.25 2.23
CA ASN A 104 -14.60 -11.60 2.34
C ASN A 104 -15.55 -10.43 2.07
N HIS A 105 -15.11 -9.17 2.25
CA HIS A 105 -16.01 -8.01 2.22
C HIS A 105 -15.69 -7.00 1.11
N MET A 106 -14.46 -6.96 0.61
CA MET A 106 -14.09 -6.15 -0.56
C MET A 106 -14.90 -6.64 -1.78
N PRO A 107 -15.35 -5.73 -2.66
CA PRO A 107 -15.98 -6.13 -3.92
C PRO A 107 -15.12 -7.16 -4.66
N ALA A 108 -15.70 -8.32 -4.96
CA ALA A 108 -14.97 -9.43 -5.59
C ALA A 108 -14.29 -9.03 -6.90
N GLN A 109 -14.91 -8.10 -7.64
CA GLN A 109 -14.38 -7.51 -8.88
C GLN A 109 -12.96 -6.95 -8.72
N ILE A 110 -12.62 -6.38 -7.55
CA ILE A 110 -11.27 -5.87 -7.29
C ILE A 110 -10.28 -7.04 -7.19
N ARG A 111 -10.62 -8.08 -6.43
CA ARG A 111 -9.77 -9.28 -6.29
C ARG A 111 -9.62 -10.00 -7.62
N ASP A 112 -10.70 -10.14 -8.39
CA ASP A 112 -10.68 -10.75 -9.72
C ASP A 112 -9.79 -9.96 -10.69
N TYR A 113 -9.84 -8.63 -10.61
CA TYR A 113 -8.96 -7.75 -11.39
C TYR A 113 -7.49 -7.96 -11.00
N VAL A 114 -7.17 -8.02 -9.70
CA VAL A 114 -5.81 -8.31 -9.20
C VAL A 114 -5.32 -9.67 -9.71
N THR A 115 -6.16 -10.71 -9.63
CA THR A 115 -5.81 -12.06 -10.13
C THR A 115 -5.58 -12.05 -11.64
N SER A 116 -6.48 -11.44 -12.41
CA SER A 116 -6.37 -11.42 -13.88
C SER A 116 -5.19 -10.59 -14.40
N LYS A 117 -4.82 -9.50 -13.71
CA LYS A 117 -3.68 -8.65 -14.08
C LYS A 117 -2.37 -9.07 -13.43
N ARG A 118 -2.42 -9.98 -12.45
CA ARG A 118 -1.26 -10.38 -11.62
C ARG A 118 -0.48 -9.16 -11.12
N ASN A 119 -1.20 -8.16 -10.60
CA ASN A 119 -0.62 -6.91 -10.09
C ASN A 119 -1.64 -6.21 -9.15
N CYS A 120 -1.19 -5.17 -8.45
CA CYS A 120 -2.03 -4.19 -7.75
C CYS A 120 -2.77 -4.68 -6.50
N GLU A 121 -2.39 -5.81 -5.91
CA GLU A 121 -2.89 -6.26 -4.61
C GLU A 121 -2.55 -5.25 -3.50
N ASP A 122 -1.38 -4.61 -3.60
CA ASP A 122 -0.91 -3.57 -2.69
C ASP A 122 -1.70 -2.27 -2.80
N ILE A 123 -2.06 -1.87 -4.02
CA ILE A 123 -2.98 -0.76 -4.31
C ILE A 123 -4.38 -1.10 -3.77
N ALA A 124 -4.87 -2.32 -4.02
CA ALA A 124 -6.18 -2.75 -3.52
C ALA A 124 -6.25 -2.69 -1.98
N MET A 125 -5.20 -3.12 -1.29
CA MET A 125 -5.10 -3.00 0.17
C MET A 125 -5.09 -1.53 0.62
N SER A 126 -4.32 -0.67 -0.06
CA SER A 126 -4.31 0.78 0.24
C SER A 126 -5.69 1.42 0.06
N PHE A 127 -6.41 1.07 -1.01
CA PHE A 127 -7.79 1.51 -1.26
C PHE A 127 -8.74 1.06 -0.16
N LEU A 128 -8.64 -0.22 0.23
CA LEU A 128 -9.47 -0.80 1.27
C LEU A 128 -9.34 -0.03 2.59
N VAL A 129 -8.10 0.13 3.07
CA VAL A 129 -7.82 0.78 4.35
C VAL A 129 -8.26 2.25 4.30
N ALA A 130 -7.97 2.97 3.22
CA ALA A 130 -8.37 4.37 3.07
C ALA A 130 -9.91 4.53 3.01
N ASN A 131 -10.61 3.63 2.32
CA ASN A 131 -12.08 3.64 2.23
C ASN A 131 -12.74 3.41 3.59
N ILE A 132 -12.21 2.50 4.39
CA ILE A 132 -12.75 2.15 5.72
C ILE A 132 -12.46 3.26 6.73
N THR A 133 -11.21 3.73 6.78
CA THR A 133 -10.75 4.65 7.82
C THR A 133 -11.04 6.11 7.50
N ARG A 134 -11.22 6.44 6.21
CA ARG A 134 -11.22 7.83 5.71
C ARG A 134 -9.98 8.59 6.16
N ALA A 135 -8.85 7.91 6.28
CA ALA A 135 -7.57 8.47 6.70
C ALA A 135 -6.44 8.09 5.73
N PRO A 136 -5.40 8.94 5.59
CA PRO A 136 -4.23 8.62 4.79
C PRO A 136 -3.35 7.55 5.45
N PRO A 137 -2.49 6.85 4.68
CA PRO A 137 -1.44 6.01 5.26
C PRO A 137 -0.36 6.87 5.93
N ILE A 138 0.52 6.23 6.71
CA ILE A 138 1.66 6.88 7.36
C ILE A 138 2.98 6.35 6.79
N TRP A 139 3.76 7.24 6.20
CA TRP A 139 5.10 6.95 5.73
C TRP A 139 6.12 7.02 6.88
N VAL A 140 6.88 5.94 7.08
CA VAL A 140 8.01 5.87 8.01
C VAL A 140 9.32 5.92 7.22
N LYS A 141 10.24 6.79 7.64
CA LYS A 141 11.62 6.82 7.15
C LYS A 141 12.39 5.66 7.77
N GLY A 142 12.88 4.75 6.93
CA GLY A 142 13.68 3.61 7.37
C GLY A 142 14.53 3.06 6.22
N LYS A 143 15.66 2.43 6.56
CA LYS A 143 16.42 1.66 5.57
C LYS A 143 15.73 0.31 5.39
N ILE A 144 15.39 -0.02 4.15
CA ILE A 144 14.99 -1.37 3.71
C ILE A 144 15.94 -1.76 2.58
N PHE A 145 16.24 -3.05 2.44
CA PHE A 145 17.14 -3.55 1.41
C PHE A 145 16.39 -4.52 0.51
N GLU A 146 16.34 -4.22 -0.79
CA GLU A 146 15.83 -5.14 -1.81
C GLU A 146 17.00 -6.03 -2.26
N ILE A 147 16.86 -7.34 -2.08
CA ILE A 147 17.89 -8.34 -2.41
C ILE A 147 17.59 -9.10 -3.72
N GLY A 148 16.41 -8.90 -4.29
CA GLY A 148 15.98 -9.50 -5.56
C GLY A 148 16.52 -8.74 -6.78
N SER A 149 16.85 -9.48 -7.84
CA SER A 149 17.42 -8.91 -9.07
C SER A 149 16.38 -8.42 -10.09
N SER A 150 15.14 -8.92 -10.03
CA SER A 150 14.11 -8.67 -11.03
C SER A 150 12.72 -9.17 -10.56
N GLY A 151 11.76 -8.26 -10.42
CA GLY A 151 10.38 -8.58 -10.02
C GLY A 151 9.34 -8.01 -10.98
N ILE A 152 8.05 -8.13 -10.65
CA ILE A 152 6.94 -7.59 -11.48
C ILE A 152 7.09 -6.08 -11.71
N SER A 153 7.73 -5.38 -10.78
CA SER A 153 8.05 -3.94 -10.84
C SER A 153 9.05 -3.57 -11.95
N SER A 154 9.90 -4.50 -12.40
CA SER A 154 10.87 -4.25 -13.47
C SER A 154 10.33 -4.48 -14.88
N LEU A 155 9.09 -4.96 -15.02
CA LEU A 155 8.46 -5.18 -16.34
C LEU A 155 8.09 -3.85 -17.01
N SER A 156 8.25 -3.80 -18.34
CA SER A 156 7.87 -2.62 -19.13
C SER A 156 6.39 -2.28 -18.96
N GLY A 157 6.08 -0.99 -18.82
CA GLY A 157 4.69 -0.53 -18.65
C GLY A 157 4.09 -0.79 -17.27
N HIS A 158 4.86 -1.20 -16.26
CA HIS A 158 4.36 -1.44 -14.91
C HIS A 158 3.54 -0.26 -14.33
N SER A 159 4.01 0.98 -14.52
CA SER A 159 3.28 2.19 -14.08
C SER A 159 1.94 2.39 -14.81
N LYS A 160 1.86 2.01 -16.10
CA LYS A 160 0.61 2.07 -16.87
C LYS A 160 -0.41 1.07 -16.35
N HIS A 161 0.04 -0.16 -16.04
CA HIS A 161 -0.81 -1.18 -15.42
C HIS A 161 -1.34 -0.72 -14.06
N ARG A 162 -0.48 -0.16 -13.20
CA ARG A 162 -0.90 0.40 -11.91
C ARG A 162 -1.86 1.58 -12.06
N SER A 163 -1.68 2.43 -13.06
CA SER A 163 -2.65 3.48 -13.38
C SER A 163 -4.01 2.90 -13.78
N ALA A 164 -4.04 1.81 -14.56
CA ALA A 164 -5.29 1.12 -14.89
C ALA A 164 -5.98 0.56 -13.64
N CYS A 165 -5.22 0.00 -12.68
CA CYS A 165 -5.75 -0.46 -11.40
C CYS A 165 -6.39 0.68 -10.60
N LEU A 166 -5.75 1.85 -10.50
CA LEU A 166 -6.31 3.01 -9.80
C LEU A 166 -7.68 3.40 -10.32
N ASN A 167 -7.83 3.46 -11.65
CA ASN A 167 -9.11 3.85 -12.27
C ASN A 167 -10.16 2.76 -12.09
N ALA A 168 -9.82 1.49 -12.36
CA ALA A 168 -10.75 0.37 -12.18
C ALA A 168 -11.26 0.27 -10.74
N PHE A 169 -10.39 0.43 -9.75
CA PHE A 169 -10.79 0.35 -8.34
C PHE A 169 -11.62 1.56 -7.93
N ALA A 170 -11.28 2.77 -8.39
CA ALA A 170 -12.09 3.96 -8.13
C ALA A 170 -13.50 3.84 -8.73
N ASP A 171 -13.61 3.28 -9.94
CA ASP A 171 -14.89 3.02 -10.59
C ASP A 171 -15.72 2.01 -9.79
N ILE A 172 -15.12 0.91 -9.32
CA ILE A 172 -15.81 -0.11 -8.50
C ILE A 172 -16.27 0.47 -7.14
N TYR A 173 -15.45 1.31 -6.50
CA TYR A 173 -15.84 2.00 -5.25
C TYR A 173 -16.78 3.19 -5.47
N GLY A 174 -16.99 3.63 -6.72
CA GLY A 174 -17.77 4.82 -7.07
C GLY A 174 -17.12 6.16 -6.68
N HIS A 175 -15.89 6.15 -6.18
CA HIS A 175 -15.11 7.33 -5.81
C HIS A 175 -13.63 6.95 -5.63
N MET A 176 -12.74 7.95 -5.56
CA MET A 176 -11.34 7.74 -5.16
C MET A 176 -11.22 7.73 -3.62
N PRO A 177 -10.90 6.60 -2.98
CA PRO A 177 -10.82 6.54 -1.52
C PRO A 177 -9.47 7.02 -0.98
N LEU A 178 -8.42 7.03 -1.81
CA LEU A 178 -7.07 7.39 -1.37
C LEU A 178 -6.98 8.86 -0.97
N ILE A 179 -6.40 9.12 0.19
CA ILE A 179 -6.25 10.47 0.75
C ILE A 179 -4.76 10.86 0.74
N PRO A 180 -4.37 11.99 0.12
CA PRO A 180 -3.01 12.50 0.16
C PRO A 180 -2.54 12.90 1.57
N SER A 181 -1.25 12.77 1.82
CA SER A 181 -0.55 13.17 3.04
C SER A 181 0.88 13.60 2.73
N ASN A 182 1.39 14.50 3.57
CA ASN A 182 2.79 14.94 3.58
C ASN A 182 3.51 14.50 4.88
N LEU A 183 2.82 13.80 5.78
CA LEU A 183 3.39 13.38 7.06
C LEU A 183 4.44 12.30 6.85
N LYS A 184 5.62 12.46 7.47
CA LYS A 184 6.67 11.45 7.46
C LYS A 184 7.19 11.24 8.87
N ALA A 185 6.99 10.05 9.41
CA ALA A 185 7.56 9.66 10.69
C ALA A 185 9.06 9.35 10.53
N VAL A 186 9.88 9.92 11.42
CA VAL A 186 11.34 9.74 11.43
C VAL A 186 11.80 9.40 12.84
N ASP A 187 12.88 8.61 12.95
CA ASP A 187 13.52 8.40 14.25
C ASP A 187 14.27 9.66 14.66
N ALA A 188 13.78 10.32 15.71
CA ALA A 188 14.38 11.52 16.27
C ALA A 188 15.87 11.34 16.56
N ARG A 189 16.30 10.14 16.99
CA ARG A 189 17.71 9.83 17.30
C ARG A 189 18.65 10.03 16.12
N THR A 190 18.13 10.01 14.89
CA THR A 190 18.91 10.11 13.63
C THR A 190 18.54 11.32 12.78
N ALA A 191 17.59 12.15 13.24
CA ALA A 191 17.01 13.25 12.48
C ALA A 191 17.00 14.57 13.28
N TRP A 192 17.98 14.78 14.16
CA TRP A 192 18.09 15.94 15.04
C TRP A 192 18.37 17.27 14.33
N ILE A 193 18.84 17.25 13.08
CA ILE A 193 19.17 18.47 12.34
C ILE A 193 18.01 18.77 11.41
N TRP A 194 17.28 19.83 11.76
CA TRP A 194 16.25 20.49 10.96
C TRP A 194 16.81 21.08 9.68
#